data_AF-A0A928CVQ5-F1
#
_entry.id   AF-A0A928CVQ5-F1
#
_cell.length_a   1.000
_cell.length_b   1.000
_cell.length_c   1.000
_cell.angle_alpha   90.00
_cell.angle_beta   90.00
_cell.angle_gamma   90.00
#
_symmetry.space_group_name_H-M   'P 1'
#
loop_
_entity.id
_entity.type
_entity.pdbx_description
1 polymer ?
#
loop_
_entity_poly.entity_id
_entity_poly.type
_entity_poly.pdbx_seq_one_letter_code
_entity_poly.pdbx_strand_id
1 'polypeptide(L)'
;MSERDNWLNMTPDELLRECDQEFRKARGHGGQKVNKTSCAVRLTHRATGFTVTADASRSQHENRLHAVTKLRRQFAYELRVEIPEGTQYELLPEPSVRNPVRLLWSAHVLDVLAVSGWEPKSAAPLLKASVSALTRTLHGDPALWQILNRERQLLGLHPWKGND
;
A
#
# COMPACT_ATOMS: atom_id res chain seq x y z
N MET A 1 12.45 -12.11 -5.86
CA MET A 1 11.43 -11.37 -5.08
C MET A 1 12.15 -10.37 -4.21
N SER A 2 11.66 -9.13 -4.16
CA SER A 2 12.24 -8.05 -3.35
C SER A 2 11.91 -8.21 -1.87
N GLU A 3 12.60 -7.47 -0.99
CA GLU A 3 12.29 -7.46 0.45
C GLU A 3 10.85 -6.98 0.72
N ARG A 4 10.39 -5.94 0.01
CA ARG A 4 9.01 -5.45 0.08
C ARG A 4 8.01 -6.55 -0.28
N ASP A 5 8.27 -7.29 -1.36
CA ASP A 5 7.38 -8.38 -1.78
C ASP A 5 7.34 -9.49 -0.73
N ASN A 6 8.46 -9.77 -0.05
CA ASN A 6 8.47 -10.70 1.08
C ASN A 6 7.57 -10.20 2.23
N TRP A 7 7.69 -8.93 2.63
CA TRP A 7 6.85 -8.35 3.70
C TRP A 7 5.35 -8.35 3.37
N LEU A 8 4.98 -8.15 2.10
CA LEU A 8 3.59 -8.18 1.65
C LEU A 8 3.00 -9.59 1.68
N ASN A 9 3.84 -10.62 1.53
CA ASN A 9 3.43 -12.03 1.57
C ASN A 9 3.53 -12.69 2.95
N MET A 10 4.25 -12.10 3.90
CA MET A 10 4.32 -12.59 5.29
C MET A 10 2.93 -12.67 5.92
N THR A 11 2.73 -13.66 6.79
CA THR A 11 1.57 -13.71 7.70
C THR A 11 1.56 -12.51 8.66
N PRO A 12 0.41 -12.16 9.26
CA PRO A 12 0.37 -11.07 10.23
C PRO A 12 1.35 -11.26 11.40
N ASP A 13 1.50 -12.49 11.90
CA ASP A 13 2.37 -12.78 13.03
C ASP A 13 3.86 -12.68 12.65
N GLU A 14 4.24 -13.11 11.45
CA GLU A 14 5.60 -12.91 10.94
C GLU A 14 5.93 -11.43 10.80
N LEU A 15 5.03 -10.65 10.18
CA LEU A 15 5.28 -9.21 10.00
C LEU A 15 5.31 -8.45 11.34
N LEU A 16 4.53 -8.89 12.34
CA LEU A 16 4.58 -8.33 13.69
C LEU A 16 5.92 -8.59 14.38
N ARG A 17 6.63 -9.69 14.06
CA ARG A 17 7.99 -9.94 14.57
C ARG A 17 8.99 -8.95 14.00
N GLU A 18 8.75 -8.41 12.81
CA GLU A 18 9.57 -7.37 12.16
C GLU A 18 9.31 -5.94 12.67
N CYS A 19 8.38 -5.78 13.62
CA CYS A 19 7.98 -4.48 14.13
C CYS A 19 8.23 -4.32 15.62
N ASP A 20 8.53 -3.09 16.03
CA ASP A 20 8.42 -2.67 17.43
C ASP A 20 6.96 -2.31 17.72
N GLN A 21 6.41 -2.89 18.80
CA GLN A 21 5.00 -2.75 19.16
C GLN A 21 4.85 -1.91 20.43
N GLU A 22 4.07 -0.84 20.34
CA GLU A 22 3.72 -0.01 21.49
C GLU A 22 2.21 -0.06 21.73
N PHE A 23 1.81 -0.29 22.98
CA PHE A 23 0.41 -0.28 23.40
C PHE A 23 0.09 1.00 24.17
N ARG A 24 -0.97 1.67 23.76
CA ARG A 24 -1.39 2.96 24.31
C ARG A 24 -2.84 2.89 24.74
N LYS A 25 -3.22 3.77 25.67
CA LYS A 25 -4.64 4.03 25.97
C LYS A 25 -5.26 4.70 24.75
N ALA A 26 -6.39 4.19 24.28
CA ALA A 26 -7.14 4.85 23.22
C ALA A 26 -7.56 6.25 23.69
N ARG A 27 -7.44 7.27 22.83
CA ARG A 27 -7.92 8.62 23.13
C ARG A 27 -9.29 8.79 22.50
N GLY A 28 -10.33 9.04 23.30
CA GLY A 28 -11.68 9.32 22.81
C GLY A 28 -12.67 9.67 23.91
N HIS A 29 -13.82 10.26 23.55
CA HIS A 29 -14.92 10.66 24.45
C HIS A 29 -15.68 9.48 25.10
N GLY A 30 -15.08 8.28 25.14
CA GLY A 30 -15.69 7.11 25.77
C GLY A 30 -15.71 7.22 27.29
N GLY A 31 -16.78 6.74 27.93
CA GLY A 31 -16.92 6.72 29.39
C GLY A 31 -15.77 6.02 30.11
N GLN A 32 -15.68 6.21 31.43
CA GLN A 32 -14.56 5.82 32.32
C GLN A 32 -13.92 4.44 32.07
N LYS A 33 -14.66 3.47 31.53
CA LYS A 33 -14.20 2.10 31.26
C LYS A 33 -13.37 1.97 29.97
N VAL A 34 -13.63 2.80 28.95
CA VAL A 34 -12.91 2.78 27.64
C VAL A 34 -11.50 3.36 27.79
N ASN A 35 -11.32 4.32 28.69
CA ASN A 35 -10.03 4.98 28.93
C ASN A 35 -9.06 4.17 29.82
N LYS A 36 -9.50 3.03 30.39
CA LYS A 36 -8.66 2.18 31.26
C LYS A 36 -7.88 1.11 30.51
N THR A 37 -8.36 0.64 29.35
CA THR A 37 -7.73 -0.47 28.62
C THR A 37 -6.81 0.05 27.52
N SER A 38 -5.52 -0.31 27.56
CA SER A 38 -4.52 0.03 26.53
C SER A 38 -4.75 -0.78 25.24
N CYS A 39 -5.83 -0.51 24.51
CA CYS A 39 -6.16 -1.24 23.28
C CYS A 39 -5.53 -0.64 22.01
N ALA A 40 -5.11 0.63 22.02
CA ALA A 40 -4.49 1.25 20.85
C ALA A 40 -3.11 0.65 20.60
N VAL A 41 -2.81 0.35 19.33
CA VAL A 41 -1.55 -0.25 18.89
C VAL A 41 -0.83 0.73 17.98
N ARG A 42 0.46 0.95 18.24
CA ARG A 42 1.40 1.59 17.31
C ARG A 42 2.43 0.55 16.90
N LEU A 43 2.62 0.39 15.60
CA LEU A 43 3.65 -0.47 15.01
C LEU A 43 4.68 0.40 14.31
N THR A 44 5.96 0.12 14.57
CA THR A 44 7.08 0.70 13.83
C THR A 44 7.84 -0.43 13.16
N HIS A 45 7.88 -0.45 11.82
CA HIS A 45 8.65 -1.46 11.09
C HIS A 45 10.14 -1.14 11.19
N ARG A 46 10.95 -2.09 11.67
CA ARG A 46 12.35 -1.80 12.00
C ARG A 46 13.20 -1.45 10.79
N ALA A 47 13.05 -2.18 9.68
CA ALA A 47 13.89 -1.98 8.49
C ALA A 47 13.56 -0.67 7.75
N THR A 48 12.29 -0.26 7.71
CA THR A 48 11.85 0.91 6.91
C THR A 48 11.58 2.16 7.75
N GLY A 49 11.50 2.03 9.08
CA GLY A 49 11.11 3.12 9.98
C GLY A 49 9.63 3.52 9.90
N PHE A 50 8.83 2.89 9.04
CA PHE A 50 7.42 3.24 8.89
C PHE A 50 6.64 2.97 10.16
N THR A 51 5.89 3.99 10.57
CA THR A 51 5.06 3.97 11.77
C THR A 51 3.59 4.02 11.37
N VAL A 52 2.77 3.12 11.93
CA VAL A 52 1.31 3.17 11.80
C VAL A 52 0.63 2.98 13.15
N THR A 53 -0.58 3.51 13.28
CA THR A 53 -1.40 3.37 14.49
C THR A 53 -2.79 2.82 14.17
N ALA A 54 -3.34 2.03 15.09
CA ALA A 54 -4.71 1.54 15.02
C ALA A 54 -5.35 1.50 16.41
N ASP A 55 -6.52 2.12 16.52
CA ASP A 55 -7.32 2.29 17.73
C ASP A 55 -8.82 2.16 17.45
N ALA A 56 -9.20 1.62 16.28
CA ALA A 56 -10.57 1.53 15.82
C ALA A 56 -11.44 0.56 16.63
N SER A 57 -10.82 -0.44 17.27
CA SER A 57 -11.51 -1.43 18.10
C SER A 57 -11.15 -1.31 19.59
N ARG A 58 -12.04 -1.84 20.43
CA ARG A 58 -11.76 -2.12 21.85
C ARG A 58 -10.83 -3.32 22.07
N SER A 59 -10.62 -4.16 21.05
CA SER A 59 -9.74 -5.33 21.10
C SER A 59 -8.33 -4.99 20.65
N GLN A 60 -7.34 -5.24 21.51
CA GLN A 60 -5.93 -5.08 21.17
C GLN A 60 -5.52 -5.98 19.99
N HIS A 61 -6.07 -7.21 19.92
CA HIS A 61 -5.78 -8.15 18.84
C HIS A 61 -6.31 -7.64 17.49
N GLU A 62 -7.56 -7.16 17.43
CA GLU A 62 -8.10 -6.57 16.20
C GLU A 62 -7.30 -5.33 15.78
N ASN A 63 -6.92 -4.48 16.75
CA ASN A 63 -6.08 -3.32 16.45
C ASN A 63 -4.70 -3.72 15.92
N ARG A 64 -4.09 -4.83 16.38
CA ARG A 64 -2.86 -5.36 15.76
C ARG A 64 -3.08 -5.73 14.29
N LEU A 65 -4.16 -6.44 13.98
CA LEU A 65 -4.48 -6.82 12.59
C LEU A 65 -4.77 -5.59 11.71
N HIS A 66 -5.46 -4.58 12.24
CA HIS A 66 -5.68 -3.32 11.55
C HIS A 66 -4.38 -2.56 11.31
N ALA A 67 -3.48 -2.50 12.30
CA ALA A 67 -2.18 -1.86 12.15
C ALA A 67 -1.32 -2.59 11.10
N VAL A 68 -1.29 -3.94 11.12
CA VAL A 68 -0.62 -4.74 10.08
C VAL A 68 -1.18 -4.42 8.69
N THR A 69 -2.50 -4.32 8.54
CA THR A 69 -3.14 -3.99 7.26
C THR A 69 -2.74 -2.59 6.77
N LYS A 70 -2.70 -1.61 7.67
CA LYS A 70 -2.22 -0.25 7.36
C LYS A 70 -0.75 -0.26 6.96
N LEU A 71 0.08 -1.02 7.66
CA LEU A 71 1.51 -1.13 7.38
C LEU A 71 1.77 -1.75 6.01
N ARG A 72 1.06 -2.83 5.65
CA ARG A 72 1.15 -3.43 4.31
C ARG A 72 0.74 -2.46 3.20
N ARG A 73 -0.29 -1.64 3.41
CA ARG A 73 -0.64 -0.56 2.47
C ARG A 73 0.49 0.44 2.33
N GLN A 74 1.12 0.83 3.43
CA GLN A 74 2.28 1.72 3.41
C GLN A 74 3.43 1.14 2.58
N PHE A 75 3.74 -0.15 2.76
CA PHE A 75 4.76 -0.83 1.95
C PHE A 75 4.39 -0.85 0.48
N ALA A 76 3.15 -1.24 0.16
CA ALA A 76 2.69 -1.37 -1.21
C ALA A 76 2.69 -0.04 -1.96
N TYR A 77 2.48 1.08 -1.27
CA TYR A 77 2.30 2.39 -1.88
C TYR A 77 3.56 3.24 -1.88
N GLU A 78 4.36 3.20 -0.82
CA GLU A 78 5.51 4.10 -0.68
C GLU A 78 6.86 3.46 -1.05
N LEU A 79 6.99 2.12 -0.99
CA LEU A 79 8.25 1.46 -1.33
C LEU A 79 8.28 1.08 -2.80
N ARG A 80 9.11 1.78 -3.59
CA ARG A 80 9.43 1.39 -4.96
C ARG A 80 10.59 0.40 -4.98
N VAL A 81 10.51 -0.54 -5.91
CA VAL A 81 11.56 -1.53 -6.17
C VAL A 81 11.99 -1.38 -7.62
N GLU A 82 13.29 -1.46 -7.88
CA GLU A 82 13.79 -1.51 -9.25
C GLU A 82 13.26 -2.74 -9.97
N ILE A 83 12.70 -2.51 -11.15
CA ILE A 83 12.26 -3.58 -12.02
C ILE A 83 13.46 -3.99 -12.88
N PRO A 84 13.90 -5.27 -12.85
CA PRO A 84 14.97 -5.72 -13.72
C PRO A 84 14.64 -5.42 -15.18
N GLU A 85 15.65 -5.03 -15.94
CA GLU A 85 15.49 -4.69 -17.35
C GLU A 85 14.85 -5.87 -18.13
N GLY A 86 13.86 -5.57 -18.96
CA GLY A 86 13.12 -6.57 -19.73
C GLY A 86 12.02 -7.33 -18.97
N THR A 87 11.80 -7.03 -17.68
CA THR A 87 10.68 -7.64 -16.93
C THR A 87 9.35 -7.17 -17.53
N GLN A 88 8.57 -8.13 -18.03
CA GLN A 88 7.18 -7.92 -18.43
C GLN A 88 6.27 -8.46 -17.32
N TYR A 89 5.50 -7.60 -16.67
CA TYR A 89 4.53 -8.07 -15.69
C TYR A 89 3.18 -8.25 -16.36
N GLU A 90 2.54 -9.39 -16.11
CA GLU A 90 1.17 -9.63 -16.51
C GLU A 90 0.26 -9.43 -15.30
N LEU A 91 0.01 -8.15 -14.98
CA LEU A 91 -0.74 -7.79 -13.77
C LEU A 91 -2.23 -7.65 -14.05
N LEU A 92 -2.66 -7.37 -15.27
CA LEU A 92 -4.08 -7.19 -15.57
C LEU A 92 -4.73 -8.52 -16.00
N PRO A 93 -5.96 -8.81 -15.54
CA PRO A 93 -6.91 -7.92 -14.85
C PRO A 93 -6.64 -7.72 -13.35
N GLU A 94 -7.18 -6.63 -12.79
CA GLU A 94 -7.09 -6.31 -11.36
C GLU A 94 -7.69 -7.43 -10.48
N PRO A 95 -6.97 -7.93 -9.46
CA PRO A 95 -7.54 -8.84 -8.46
C PRO A 95 -8.68 -8.21 -7.66
N SER A 96 -9.65 -9.03 -7.24
CA SER A 96 -10.75 -8.57 -6.37
C SER A 96 -10.24 -7.86 -5.11
N VAL A 97 -10.99 -6.86 -4.64
CA VAL A 97 -10.69 -6.05 -3.44
C VAL A 97 -10.39 -6.89 -2.20
N ARG A 98 -11.03 -8.06 -2.08
CA ARG A 98 -10.84 -8.99 -0.94
C ARG A 98 -9.67 -9.95 -1.11
N ASN A 99 -9.05 -9.99 -2.29
CA ASN A 99 -7.93 -10.90 -2.55
C ASN A 99 -6.67 -10.38 -1.83
N PRO A 100 -6.01 -11.20 -0.99
CA PRO A 100 -4.81 -10.80 -0.27
C PRO A 100 -3.65 -10.35 -1.19
N VAL A 101 -3.58 -10.86 -2.43
CA VAL A 101 -2.52 -10.49 -3.38
C VAL A 101 -2.70 -9.08 -3.96
N ARG A 102 -3.85 -8.42 -3.72
CA ARG A 102 -4.15 -7.10 -4.31
C ARG A 102 -3.12 -6.04 -3.95
N LEU A 103 -2.57 -6.05 -2.73
CA LEU A 103 -1.55 -5.08 -2.33
C LEU A 103 -0.21 -5.32 -3.03
N LEU A 104 0.18 -6.58 -3.22
CA LEU A 104 1.37 -6.93 -4.01
C LEU A 104 1.20 -6.50 -5.46
N TRP A 105 0.05 -6.81 -6.04
CA TRP A 105 -0.34 -6.37 -7.37
C TRP A 105 -0.27 -4.83 -7.51
N SER A 106 -0.84 -4.08 -6.56
CA SER A 106 -0.76 -2.61 -6.55
C SER A 106 0.68 -2.11 -6.50
N ALA A 107 1.53 -2.76 -5.68
CA ALA A 107 2.93 -2.41 -5.57
C ALA A 107 3.67 -2.59 -6.89
N HIS A 108 3.42 -3.69 -7.61
CA HIS A 108 4.02 -3.95 -8.93
C HIS A 108 3.50 -2.98 -10.01
N VAL A 109 2.21 -2.63 -10.01
CA VAL A 109 1.69 -1.58 -10.92
C VAL A 109 2.40 -0.25 -10.68
N LEU A 110 2.60 0.14 -9.42
CA LEU A 110 3.31 1.37 -9.06
C LEU A 110 4.79 1.32 -9.41
N ASP A 111 5.46 0.17 -9.31
CA ASP A 111 6.83 0.04 -9.79
C ASP A 111 6.93 0.27 -11.30
N VAL A 112 6.01 -0.33 -12.07
CA VAL A 112 5.99 -0.18 -13.54
C VAL A 112 5.72 1.27 -13.93
N LEU A 113 4.81 1.94 -13.22
CA LEU A 113 4.60 3.38 -13.38
C LEU A 113 5.88 4.17 -13.06
N ALA A 114 6.57 3.86 -11.96
CA ALA A 114 7.76 4.57 -11.55
C ALA A 114 8.89 4.46 -12.59
N VAL A 115 9.20 3.26 -13.09
CA VAL A 115 10.23 3.07 -14.13
C VAL A 115 9.84 3.68 -15.47
N SER A 116 8.53 3.88 -15.70
CA SER A 116 8.00 4.53 -16.90
C SER A 116 7.88 6.06 -16.75
N GLY A 117 8.55 6.67 -15.77
CA GLY A 117 8.50 8.11 -15.52
C GLY A 117 7.11 8.60 -15.09
N TRP A 118 6.32 7.75 -14.46
CA TRP A 118 4.93 8.00 -14.07
C TRP A 118 4.02 8.38 -15.24
N GLU A 119 4.30 7.86 -16.43
CA GLU A 119 3.50 8.03 -17.63
C GLU A 119 2.72 6.76 -17.98
N PRO A 120 1.36 6.76 -17.87
CA PRO A 120 0.55 5.59 -18.20
C PRO A 120 0.67 5.10 -19.64
N LYS A 121 1.00 5.98 -20.60
CA LYS A 121 1.25 5.58 -22.01
C LYS A 121 2.46 4.67 -22.13
N SER A 122 3.53 4.98 -21.40
CA SER A 122 4.80 4.25 -21.40
C SER A 122 4.71 2.99 -20.52
N ALA A 123 3.90 3.02 -19.46
CA ALA A 123 3.70 1.89 -18.55
C ALA A 123 2.81 0.77 -19.11
N ALA A 124 1.79 1.10 -19.91
CA ALA A 124 0.79 0.12 -20.35
C ALA A 124 1.39 -1.07 -21.14
N PRO A 125 2.35 -0.88 -22.09
CA PRO A 125 3.01 -1.99 -22.77
C PRO A 125 3.75 -2.95 -21.82
N LEU A 126 4.39 -2.43 -20.77
CA LEU A 126 5.10 -3.23 -19.77
C LEU A 126 4.16 -4.08 -18.91
N LEU A 127 2.90 -3.67 -18.80
CA LEU A 127 1.82 -4.39 -18.12
C LEU A 127 1.01 -5.30 -19.05
N LYS A 128 1.43 -5.46 -20.32
CA LYS A 128 0.67 -6.13 -21.39
C LYS A 128 -0.78 -5.64 -21.50
N ALA A 129 -0.98 -4.33 -21.33
CA ALA A 129 -2.28 -3.69 -21.25
C ALA A 129 -2.43 -2.57 -22.28
N SER A 130 -3.68 -2.23 -22.62
CA SER A 130 -3.96 -0.96 -23.32
C SER A 130 -3.93 0.20 -22.32
N VAL A 131 -3.61 1.42 -22.80
CA VAL A 131 -3.61 2.64 -21.97
C VAL A 131 -4.99 2.87 -21.35
N SER A 132 -6.07 2.60 -22.09
CA SER A 132 -7.45 2.71 -21.59
C SER A 132 -7.75 1.69 -20.50
N ALA A 133 -7.23 0.45 -20.61
CA ALA A 133 -7.39 -0.56 -19.57
C ALA A 133 -6.65 -0.15 -18.29
N LEU A 134 -5.40 0.29 -18.42
CA LEU A 134 -4.62 0.80 -17.29
C LEU A 134 -5.29 2.03 -16.65
N THR A 135 -5.76 2.98 -17.45
CA THR A 135 -6.45 4.18 -16.96
C THR A 135 -7.72 3.82 -16.18
N ARG A 136 -8.52 2.87 -16.66
CA ARG A 136 -9.71 2.37 -15.95
C ARG A 136 -9.34 1.75 -14.61
N THR A 137 -8.29 0.93 -14.59
CA THR A 137 -7.77 0.32 -13.37
C THR A 137 -7.29 1.38 -12.36
N LEU A 138 -6.55 2.39 -12.82
CA LEU A 138 -6.09 3.48 -11.96
C LEU A 138 -7.24 4.31 -11.40
N HIS A 139 -8.28 4.60 -12.19
CA HIS A 139 -9.49 5.27 -11.69
C HIS A 139 -10.30 4.40 -10.72
N GLY A 140 -10.27 3.09 -10.89
CA GLY A 140 -10.97 2.13 -10.02
C GLY A 140 -10.39 2.06 -8.62
N ASP A 141 -9.11 2.41 -8.44
CA ASP A 141 -8.46 2.48 -7.13
C ASP A 141 -8.03 3.93 -6.80
N PRO A 142 -8.77 4.64 -5.93
CA PRO A 142 -8.44 6.01 -5.55
C PRO A 142 -7.03 6.20 -5.00
N ALA A 143 -6.45 5.19 -4.34
CA ALA A 143 -5.11 5.29 -3.80
C ALA A 143 -4.06 5.28 -4.93
N LEU A 144 -4.20 4.38 -5.90
CA LEU A 144 -3.32 4.35 -7.07
C LEU A 144 -3.42 5.65 -7.88
N TRP A 145 -4.62 6.17 -8.07
CA TRP A 145 -4.84 7.44 -8.77
C TRP A 145 -4.17 8.62 -8.06
N GLN A 146 -4.30 8.69 -6.74
CA GLN A 146 -3.69 9.73 -5.92
C GLN A 146 -2.17 9.65 -5.95
N ILE A 147 -1.60 8.45 -5.82
CA ILE A 147 -0.15 8.24 -5.88
C ILE A 147 0.39 8.64 -7.26
N LEU A 148 -0.21 8.17 -8.35
CA LEU A 148 0.19 8.55 -9.70
C LEU A 148 0.26 10.08 -9.86
N ASN A 149 -0.80 10.78 -9.47
CA ASN A 149 -0.87 12.22 -9.67
C ASN A 149 0.03 13.00 -8.70
N ARG A 150 0.22 12.50 -7.47
CA ARG A 150 1.20 13.04 -6.52
C ARG A 150 2.61 12.98 -7.10
N GLU A 151 3.03 11.81 -7.57
CA GLU A 151 4.38 11.60 -8.09
C GLU A 151 4.62 12.39 -9.39
N ARG A 152 3.62 12.46 -10.28
CA ARG A 152 3.66 13.33 -11.46
C ARG A 152 3.85 14.81 -11.08
N GLN A 153 3.11 15.30 -10.09
CA GLN A 153 3.25 16.68 -9.63
C GLN A 153 4.63 16.95 -9.02
N LEU A 154 5.19 16.00 -8.25
CA LEU A 154 6.55 16.12 -7.70
C LEU A 154 7.62 16.21 -8.80
N LEU A 155 7.38 15.58 -9.96
CA LEU A 155 8.22 15.69 -11.15
C LEU A 155 7.92 16.90 -12.04
N GLY A 156 7.00 17.79 -11.62
CA GLY A 156 6.58 18.95 -12.42
C GLY A 156 5.70 18.61 -13.62
N LEU A 157 5.19 17.39 -13.71
CA LEU A 157 4.29 16.95 -14.77
C LEU A 157 2.83 17.32 -14.42
N HIS A 158 2.02 17.58 -15.46
CA HIS A 158 0.59 17.76 -15.26
C HIS A 158 -0.08 16.49 -14.74
N PRO A 159 -1.09 16.60 -13.85
CA PRO A 159 -1.89 15.46 -13.43
C PRO A 159 -2.43 14.70 -14.64
N TRP A 160 -2.32 13.37 -14.59
CA TRP A 160 -2.94 12.50 -15.56
C TRP A 160 -4.47 12.59 -15.41
N LYS A 161 -5.17 12.83 -16.51
CA LYS A 161 -6.64 12.92 -16.54
C LYS A 161 -7.31 11.71 -17.20
N GLY A 162 -6.53 10.82 -17.80
CA GLY A 162 -7.03 9.88 -18.80
C GLY A 162 -7.20 10.59 -20.15
N ASN A 163 -7.12 9.82 -21.24
CA ASN A 163 -7.64 10.32 -22.51
C ASN A 163 -9.16 10.20 -22.43
N ASP A 164 -9.86 11.33 -22.51
CA ASP A 164 -11.23 11.37 -23.02
C ASP A 164 -11.28 10.81 -24.46
#